data_AF-A0A7V9MUA0-F1
#
_entry.id   AF-A0A7V9MUA0-F1
#
_cell.length_a   1.000
_cell.length_b   1.000
_cell.length_c   1.000
_cell.angle_alpha   90.00
_cell.angle_beta   90.00
_cell.angle_gamma   90.00
#
_symmetry.space_group_name_H-M   'P 1'
#
loop_
_entity.id
_entity.type
_entity.pdbx_description
1 polymer ?
#
loop_
_entity_poly.entity_id
_entity_poly.type
_entity_poly.pdbx_seq_one_letter_code
_entity_poly.pdbx_strand_id
1 'polypeptide(L)' 'MTDTKQFMEEITCPSCARTGHATWAGEAGSKRTLVDIGGGFDQREDDANPGFQMIVCSHCGTTQPLQASPEMTPH' A
#
# COMPACT_ATOMS: atom_id res chain seq x y z
N MET A 1 7.06 -2.32 -25.54
CA MET A 1 6.61 -3.29 -24.53
C MET A 1 6.96 -2.67 -23.20
N THR A 2 5.97 -2.14 -22.47
CA THR A 2 6.23 -1.47 -21.19
C THR A 2 6.50 -2.55 -20.16
N ASP A 3 7.74 -2.64 -19.68
CA ASP A 3 8.17 -3.60 -18.66
C ASP A 3 7.50 -3.22 -17.35
N THR A 4 6.33 -3.79 -17.05
CA THR A 4 5.64 -3.56 -15.78
C THR A 4 6.44 -4.27 -14.68
N LYS A 5 7.24 -3.50 -13.93
CA LYS A 5 7.97 -4.04 -12.79
C LYS A 5 7.04 -4.19 -11.60
N GLN A 6 7.19 -5.32 -10.92
CA GLN A 6 6.58 -5.53 -9.62
C GLN A 6 7.60 -5.18 -8.53
N PHE A 7 7.20 -4.37 -7.57
CA PHE A 7 8.01 -4.03 -6.40
C PHE A 7 7.18 -4.27 -5.14
N MET A 8 7.80 -4.97 -4.20
CA MET A 8 7.23 -5.29 -2.90
C MET A 8 7.77 -4.31 -1.88
N GLU A 9 6.88 -3.74 -1.07
CA GLU A 9 7.18 -2.81 0.00
C GLU A 9 6.67 -3.38 1.33
N GLU A 10 7.46 -3.21 2.40
CA GLU A 10 7.00 -3.56 3.74
C GLU A 10 6.08 -2.45 4.26
N ILE A 11 4.94 -2.85 4.80
CA ILE A 11 3.97 -1.95 5.42
C ILE A 11 3.89 -2.25 6.91
N THR A 12 3.82 -1.22 7.74
CA THR A 12 3.68 -1.36 9.19
C THR A 12 2.39 -0.68 9.65
N CYS A 13 1.64 -1.34 10.53
CA CYS A 13 0.45 -0.74 11.12
C CYS A 13 0.87 0.27 12.20
N PRO A 14 0.48 1.56 12.10
CA PRO A 14 0.88 2.59 13.06
C PRO A 14 0.23 2.39 14.45
N SER A 15 -0.85 1.61 14.53
CA SER A 15 -1.55 1.36 15.79
C SER A 15 -1.01 0.15 16.56
N CYS A 16 -0.79 -0.98 15.88
CA CYS A 16 -0.38 -2.24 16.54
C CYS A 16 1.04 -2.71 16.18
N ALA A 17 1.78 -1.92 15.40
CA ALA A 17 3.14 -2.22 14.93
C ALA A 17 3.29 -3.54 14.15
N ARG A 18 2.18 -4.15 13.71
CA ARG A 18 2.22 -5.35 12.86
C ARG A 18 2.79 -4.99 11.50
N THR A 19 3.69 -5.83 11.00
CA THR A 19 4.27 -5.69 9.66
C THR A 19 3.57 -6.62 8.67
N GLY A 20 3.51 -6.18 7.42
CA GLY A 20 2.96 -6.89 6.27
C GLY A 20 3.65 -6.46 5.00
N HIS A 21 3.11 -6.85 3.85
CA HIS A 21 3.68 -6.50 2.56
C HIS A 21 2.61 -5.97 1.60
N ALA A 22 3.00 -5.03 0.76
CA ALA A 22 2.22 -4.52 -0.36
C ALA A 22 3.04 -4.70 -1.64
N THR A 23 2.48 -5.39 -2.63
CA THR A 23 3.09 -5.56 -3.94
C THR A 23 2.40 -4.66 -4.94
N TRP A 24 3.21 -3.91 -5.66
CA TRP A 24 2.76 -2.92 -6.62
C TRP A 24 3.28 -3.25 -8.01
N ALA A 25 2.46 -3.02 -9.02
CA ALA A 25 2.85 -3.10 -10.43
C ALA A 25 2.90 -1.70 -11.05
N GLY A 26 4.02 -1.35 -11.69
CA GLY A 26 4.20 -0.09 -12.40
C GLY A 26 5.65 0.32 -12.56
N GLU A 27 5.87 1.54 -13.08
CA GLU A 27 7.18 2.16 -13.09
C GLU A 27 7.40 2.99 -11.81
N ALA A 28 8.61 2.95 -11.25
CA ALA A 28 8.97 3.78 -10.10
C ALA A 28 8.80 5.27 -10.46
N GLY A 29 8.02 6.02 -9.68
CA GLY A 29 7.72 7.44 -9.94
C GLY A 29 6.49 7.70 -10.84
N SER A 30 5.81 6.66 -11.32
CA SER A 30 4.53 6.76 -12.06
C SER A 30 3.36 6.22 -11.25
N LYS A 31 2.12 6.28 -11.77
CA LYS A 31 0.96 5.66 -11.13
C LYS A 31 1.20 4.16 -10.91
N ARG A 32 1.36 3.76 -9.65
CA ARG A 32 1.55 2.38 -9.21
C ARG A 32 0.19 1.76 -8.92
N THR A 33 -0.04 0.54 -9.38
CA THR A 33 -1.28 -0.20 -9.08
C THR A 33 -0.99 -1.26 -8.04
N LEU A 34 -1.72 -1.27 -6.93
CA LEU A 34 -1.59 -2.35 -5.95
C LEU A 34 -2.13 -3.63 -6.57
N VAL A 35 -1.31 -4.67 -6.59
CA VAL A 35 -1.67 -5.98 -7.16
C VAL A 35 -1.81 -7.06 -6.11
N ASP A 36 -1.16 -6.90 -4.96
CA ASP A 36 -1.24 -7.85 -3.87
C ASP A 36 -0.96 -7.17 -2.52
N ILE A 37 -1.57 -7.69 -1.45
CA ILE A 37 -1.34 -7.24 -0.08
C ILE A 37 -1.48 -8.42 0.88
N GLY A 38 -0.59 -8.50 1.86
CA GLY A 38 -0.59 -9.59 2.82
C GLY A 38 0.07 -9.24 4.15
N GLY A 39 0.12 -10.22 5.05
CA GLY A 39 0.62 -10.04 6.42
C GLY A 39 -0.43 -9.53 7.42
N GLY A 40 -1.72 -9.73 7.13
CA GLY A 40 -2.82 -9.24 7.98
C GLY A 40 -3.19 -7.79 7.68
N PHE A 41 -3.11 -7.44 6.39
CA PHE A 41 -3.64 -6.20 5.84
C PHE A 41 -4.56 -6.55 4.68
N ASP A 42 -5.66 -5.83 4.59
CA ASP A 42 -6.65 -5.94 3.53
C ASP A 42 -6.77 -4.61 2.79
N GLN A 43 -6.97 -4.66 1.48
CA GLN A 43 -7.25 -3.48 0.67
C GLN A 43 -8.74 -3.14 0.75
N ARG A 44 -9.07 -1.85 0.90
CA ARG A 44 -10.43 -1.31 0.78
C ARG A 44 -10.43 -0.04 -0.04
N GLU A 45 -11.55 0.25 -0.69
CA GLU A 45 -11.79 1.57 -1.27
C GLU A 45 -12.24 2.53 -0.16
N ASP A 46 -11.84 3.79 -0.26
CA ASP A 46 -12.33 4.85 0.62
C ASP A 46 -13.74 5.25 0.24
N ASP A 47 -14.70 5.00 1.15
CA ASP A 47 -16.10 5.34 0.96
C ASP A 47 -16.32 6.86 0.74
N ALA A 48 -15.43 7.70 1.28
CA ALA A 48 -15.53 9.16 1.16
C ALA A 48 -14.93 9.69 -0.16
N ASN A 49 -13.95 8.99 -0.74
CA ASN A 49 -13.24 9.38 -1.95
C ASN A 49 -13.16 8.18 -2.91
N PRO A 50 -14.23 7.92 -3.70
CA PRO A 50 -14.23 6.82 -4.65
C PRO A 50 -13.04 6.93 -5.61
N GLY A 51 -12.29 5.84 -5.74
CA GLY A 51 -11.00 5.78 -6.46
C GLY A 51 -9.75 5.95 -5.60
N PHE A 52 -9.88 6.27 -4.30
CA PHE A 52 -8.78 6.17 -3.34
C PHE A 52 -8.79 4.80 -2.66
N GLN A 53 -7.63 4.18 -2.62
CA GLN A 53 -7.44 2.88 -1.97
C GLN A 53 -6.79 3.09 -0.60
N MET A 54 -7.30 2.38 0.39
CA MET A 54 -6.80 2.31 1.75
C MET A 54 -6.45 0.88 2.10
N ILE A 55 -5.63 0.73 3.14
CA ILE A 55 -5.33 -0.57 3.72
C ILE A 55 -5.81 -0.61 5.15
N VAL A 56 -6.41 -1.73 5.52
CA VAL A 56 -6.96 -1.99 6.85
C VAL A 56 -6.15 -3.10 7.47
N CYS A 57 -5.63 -2.87 8.67
CA CYS A 57 -4.98 -3.93 9.43
C CYS A 57 -6.05 -4.91 9.95
N SER A 58 -6.03 -6.17 9.51
CA SER A 58 -6.99 -7.20 9.93
C SER A 58 -6.87 -7.55 11.42
N HIS A 59 -5.77 -7.14 12.08
CA HIS A 59 -5.53 -7.42 13.49
C HIS A 59 -6.20 -6.43 14.44
N CYS A 60 -6.04 -5.12 14.20
CA CYS A 60 -6.58 -4.07 15.08
C CYS A 60 -7.68 -3.21 14.41
N GLY A 61 -7.97 -3.44 13.13
CA GLY A 61 -8.97 -2.68 12.36
C GLY A 61 -8.53 -1.27 11.98
N THR A 62 -7.27 -0.89 12.20
CA THR A 62 -6.76 0.44 11.84
C THR A 62 -6.69 0.57 10.33
N THR A 63 -7.38 1.59 9.82
CA THR A 63 -7.32 2.01 8.42
C THR A 63 -6.20 3.04 8.23
N GLN A 64 -5.42 2.89 7.17
CA GLN A 64 -4.42 3.86 6.77
C GLN A 64 -4.44 4.06 5.26
N PRO A 65 -4.11 5.27 4.77
CA PRO A 65 -3.97 5.50 3.34
C PRO A 65 -2.92 4.54 2.78
N LEU A 66 -3.17 4.04 1.58
CA LEU A 66 -2.21 3.23 0.86
C LEU A 66 -1.09 4.17 0.36
N GLN A 67 -0.17 4.52 1.25
CA GLN A 67 1.04 5.24 0.90
C GLN A 67 1.95 4.25 0.16
N ALA A 68 1.93 4.27 -1.18
CA ALA A 68 3.12 3.86 -1.93
C ALA A 68 4.28 4.63 -1.31
N SER A 69 5.37 3.95 -0.92
CA SER A 69 6.38 4.58 -0.05
C SER A 69 6.65 6.00 -0.53
N PRO A 70 6.59 7.01 0.36
CA PRO A 70 7.01 8.34 -0.03
C PRO A 70 8.41 8.15 -0.62
N GLU A 71 8.56 8.51 -1.89
CA GLU A 71 9.86 8.63 -2.52
C GLU A 71 10.73 9.31 -1.49
N MET A 72 11.80 8.62 -1.02
CA MET A 72 12.67 9.08 0.05
C MET A 72 12.88 10.57 -0.14
N THR A 73 12.23 11.41 0.67
CA THR A 73 12.45 12.85 0.60
C THR A 73 13.92 13.02 0.96
N PRO A 74 14.81 13.45 0.04
CA PRO A 74 16.13 13.84 0.46
C PRO A 74 15.91 15.09 1.33
N HIS A 75 16.11 14.85 2.61
CA HIS A 75 16.53 15.74 3.69
C HIS A 75 16.55 17.26 3.45
#